data_AF-A0A2D6JR72-F1
#
_entry.id   AF-A0A2D6JR72-F1
#
_cell.length_a   1.000
_cell.length_b   1.000
_cell.length_c   1.000
_cell.angle_alpha   90.00
_cell.angle_beta   90.00
_cell.angle_gamma   90.00
#
_symmetry.space_group_name_H-M   'P 1'
#
loop_
_entity.id
_entity.type
_entity.pdbx_description
1 polymer ?
#
loop_
_entity_poly.entity_id
_entity_poly.type
_entity_poly.pdbx_seq_one_letter_code
_entity_poly.pdbx_strand_id
1 'polypeptide(L)' 'MGFPTDGEAIVILVQLIKHPGIGIEQLARKVSKQDKRIDPVAVRRFLQFHGLLKKTSDTKQ' A
#
# COMPACT_ATOMS: atom_id res chain seq x y z
N MET A 1 -9.25 -13.72 4.16
CA MET A 1 -8.57 -12.64 3.41
C MET A 1 -8.05 -11.62 4.41
N GLY A 2 -6.75 -11.67 4.67
CA GLY A 2 -6.13 -11.08 5.86
C GLY A 2 -5.64 -9.65 5.71
N PHE A 3 -5.41 -9.02 6.85
CA PHE A 3 -4.65 -7.78 6.98
C PHE A 3 -3.15 -8.08 6.77
N PRO A 4 -2.33 -7.13 6.31
CA PRO A 4 -0.88 -7.29 6.30
C PRO A 4 -0.37 -7.58 7.72
N THR A 5 0.65 -8.43 7.84
CA THR A 5 1.42 -8.58 9.09
C THR A 5 2.13 -7.27 9.43
N ASP A 6 2.60 -7.09 10.67
CA ASP A 6 3.29 -5.86 11.08
C ASP A 6 4.49 -5.52 10.18
N GLY A 7 5.28 -6.55 9.82
CA GLY A 7 6.40 -6.38 8.90
C GLY A 7 5.97 -5.93 7.51
N GLU A 8 4.87 -6.48 6.99
CA GLU A 8 4.32 -6.08 5.69
C GLU A 8 3.73 -4.66 5.75
N ALA A 9 3.04 -4.32 6.83
CA ALA A 9 2.51 -2.98 7.09
C ALA A 9 3.63 -1.94 7.10
N ILE A 10 4.73 -2.19 7.81
CA ILE A 10 5.91 -1.30 7.82
C ILE A 10 6.44 -1.10 6.40
N VAL A 11 6.62 -2.19 5.64
CA VAL A 11 7.13 -2.09 4.27
C VAL A 11 6.17 -1.31 3.36
N ILE A 12 4.85 -1.54 3.49
CA ILE A 12 3.81 -0.79 2.77
C ILE A 12 3.92 0.71 3.07
N LEU A 13 4.04 1.09 4.34
CA LEU A 13 4.17 2.48 4.77
C LEU A 13 5.48 3.12 4.26
N VAL A 14 6.60 2.42 4.35
CA VAL A 14 7.89 2.89 3.83
C VAL A 14 7.82 3.14 2.32
N GLN A 15 7.19 2.24 1.56
CA GLN A 15 7.03 2.42 0.12
C GLN A 15 6.11 3.60 -0.23
N LEU A 16 5.05 3.84 0.55
CA LEU A 16 4.18 5.02 0.38
C LEU A 16 4.91 6.34 0.63
N ILE A 17 5.78 6.38 1.65
CA ILE A 17 6.60 7.56 1.96
C ILE A 17 7.62 7.80 0.85
N LYS A 18 8.30 6.74 0.36
CA LYS A 18 9.31 6.82 -0.70
C LYS A 18 8.72 7.16 -2.08
N HIS A 19 7.48 6.76 -2.33
CA HIS A 19 6.82 6.91 -3.62
C HIS A 19 5.42 7.52 -3.44
N PRO A 20 5.34 8.84 -3.13
CA PRO A 20 4.06 9.51 -3.00
C PRO A 20 3.30 9.43 -4.33
N GLY A 21 2.11 8.82 -4.31
CA GLY A 21 1.29 8.61 -5.52
C GLY A 21 1.42 7.22 -6.16
N ILE A 22 2.17 6.30 -5.56
CA ILE A 22 2.20 4.90 -6.02
C ILE A 22 0.81 4.26 -5.98
N GLY A 23 0.42 3.60 -7.07
CA GLY A 23 -0.85 2.87 -7.14
C GLY A 23 -0.83 1.59 -6.30
N ILE A 24 -2.00 1.14 -5.82
CA ILE A 24 -2.16 -0.03 -4.95
C ILE A 24 -1.53 -1.29 -5.55
N GLU A 25 -1.72 -1.53 -6.85
CA GLU A 25 -1.17 -2.72 -7.50
C GLU A 25 0.36 -2.68 -7.62
N GLN A 26 0.91 -1.51 -7.93
CA GLN A 26 2.37 -1.32 -7.97
C GLN A 26 2.97 -1.46 -6.57
N LEU A 27 2.27 -0.95 -5.56
CA LEU A 27 2.65 -1.10 -4.16
C LEU A 27 2.66 -2.57 -3.77
N ALA A 28 1.57 -3.31 -4.02
CA ALA A 28 1.47 -4.75 -3.77
C ALA A 28 2.61 -5.55 -4.43
N ARG A 29 2.95 -5.22 -5.68
CA ARG A 29 4.09 -5.84 -6.38
C ARG A 29 5.44 -5.52 -5.73
N LYS A 30 5.66 -4.26 -5.33
CA LYS A 30 6.91 -3.83 -4.68
C LYS A 30 7.10 -4.43 -3.29
N VAL A 31 6.01 -4.61 -2.54
CA VAL A 31 6.07 -5.20 -1.19
C VAL A 31 6.10 -6.72 -1.21
N SER A 32 5.70 -7.34 -2.31
CA SER A 32 5.82 -8.79 -2.50
C SER A 32 7.28 -9.19 -2.63
N LYS A 33 7.73 -10.12 -1.78
CA LYS A 33 9.04 -10.78 -1.89
C LYS A 33 8.88 -12.13 -2.60
N GLN A 34 9.98 -12.74 -3.02
CA GLN A 34 10.01 -13.98 -3.82
C GLN A 34 9.07 -15.09 -3.28
N ASP A 35 8.90 -15.20 -1.96
CA ASP A 35 8.04 -16.21 -1.32
C ASP A 35 6.73 -15.69 -0.70
N LYS A 36 6.47 -14.38 -0.73
CA LYS A 36 5.25 -13.79 -0.16
C LYS A 36 4.67 -12.75 -1.10
N ARG A 37 3.55 -13.12 -1.72
CA ARG A 37 2.68 -12.20 -2.45
C ARG A 37 1.68 -11.57 -1.50
N ILE A 38 1.71 -10.25 -1.42
CA ILE A 38 0.68 -9.50 -0.71
C ILE A 38 -0.43 -9.18 -1.70
N ASP A 39 -1.66 -9.58 -1.35
CA ASP A 39 -2.82 -9.31 -2.18
C ASP A 39 -3.09 -7.79 -2.25
N PRO A 40 -3.28 -7.21 -3.44
CA PRO A 40 -3.66 -5.80 -3.60
C PRO A 40 -4.90 -5.40 -2.77
N VAL A 41 -5.84 -6.33 -2.55
CA VAL A 41 -7.02 -6.12 -1.70
C VAL A 41 -6.61 -5.94 -0.23
N ALA A 42 -5.62 -6.69 0.26
CA ALA A 42 -5.10 -6.54 1.62
C ALA A 42 -4.43 -5.18 1.80
N VAL A 43 -3.64 -4.74 0.81
CA VAL A 43 -3.04 -3.39 0.79
C VAL A 43 -4.13 -2.32 0.79
N ARG A 44 -5.13 -2.44 -0.09
CA ARG A 44 -6.24 -1.48 -0.16
C ARG A 44 -6.97 -1.35 1.18
N ARG A 45 -7.32 -2.49 1.81
CA ARG A 45 -8.00 -2.52 3.10
C ARG A 45 -7.16 -1.90 4.20
N PHE A 46 -5.87 -2.22 4.25
CA PHE A 46 -4.93 -1.62 5.20
C PHE A 46 -4.91 -0.10 5.09
N LEU A 47 -4.76 0.43 3.87
CA LEU A 47 -4.73 1.88 3.65
C LEU A 47 -6.07 2.56 3.93
N GLN A 48 -7.18 1.89 3.62
CA GLN A 48 -8.52 2.38 3.96
C GLN A 48 -8.72 2.45 5.47
N PHE A 49 -8.36 1.39 6.19
CA PHE A 49 -8.53 1.29 7.63
C PHE A 49 -7.75 2.36 8.39
N HIS A 50 -6.54 2.68 7.93
CA HIS A 50 -5.71 3.73 8.52
C HIS A 50 -5.94 5.14 7.95
N GLY A 51 -6.92 5.33 7.05
CA GLY A 51 -7.19 6.64 6.45
C GLY A 51 -6.07 7.17 5.54
N LEU A 52 -5.20 6.29 5.05
CA LEU A 52 -4.03 6.60 4.22
C LEU A 52 -4.34 6.61 2.72
N LEU A 53 -5.51 6.14 2.33
CA LEU A 53 -6.03 6.26 0.97
C LEU A 53 -6.46 7.72 0.72
N LYS A 54 -5.49 8.57 0.36
CA LYS A 54 -5.80 9.92 -0.11
C LYS A 54 -6.67 9.84 -1.36
N LYS A 55 -7.74 10.66 -1.44
CA LYS A 55 -8.35 11.05 -2.71
C LYS A 55 -7.26 11.76 -3.50
N THR A 56 -6.70 11.12 -4.53
CA THR A 56 -5.82 11.80 -5.47
C THR A 56 -6.64 12.78 -6.28
N SER A 57 -6.77 14.00 -5.77
CA SER A 57 -7.07 15.19 -6.54
C SER A 57 -6.22 16.31 -5.96
N ASP A 58 -4.90 16.15 -6.03
CA ASP A 58 -4.01 17.31 -6.11
C ASP A 58 -3.87 17.64 -7.60
N THR A 59 -4.99 18.03 -8.22
CA THR A 59 -4.91 18.94 -9.35
C THR A 59 -4.70 20.31 -8.71
N LYS A 60 -3.44 20.64 -8.44
CA LYS A 60 -3.06 22.04 -8.34
C LYS A 60 -3.31 22.66 -9.73
N GLN A 61 -4.14 23.69 -9.70
CA GLN A 61 -4.45 24.69 -10.73
C GLN A 61 -5.55 24.33 -11.74
#